data_AF-A0A4Y2GXM9-F1
#
_entry.id   AF-A0A4Y2GXM9-F1
#
_cell.length_a   1.000
_cell.length_b   1.000
_cell.length_c   1.000
_cell.angle_alpha   90.00
_cell.angle_beta   90.00
_cell.angle_gamma   90.00
#
_symmetry.space_group_name_H-M   'P 1'
#
loop_
_entity.id
_entity.type
_entity.pdbx_description
1 polymer ?
#
loop_
_entity_poly.entity_id
_entity_poly.type
_entity_poly.pdbx_seq_one_letter_code
_entity_poly.pdbx_strand_id
1 'polypeptide(L)'
;MQRTFLLNITVAYSTTPTAALQVIEGISPLRMKDQMESILVRVGRIRRNWNWEGSCFLYKDFKQPNPHIIIHPADFDLEDRVLIVSDPHSPAQAIIRSLTTRR
;
A
#
# COMPACT_ATOMS: atom_id res chain seq x y z
N MET A 1 -24.70 20.96 -34.79
CA MET A 1 -23.36 20.35 -34.58
C MET A 1 -22.64 20.82 -33.29
N GLN A 2 -23.22 21.68 -32.43
CA GLN A 2 -22.50 22.21 -31.24
C GLN A 2 -22.73 21.43 -29.93
N ARG A 3 -23.96 20.98 -29.66
CA ARG A 3 -24.30 20.39 -28.36
C ARG A 3 -23.55 19.09 -28.07
N THR A 4 -23.44 18.20 -29.04
CA THR A 4 -22.73 16.92 -28.90
C THR A 4 -21.22 17.10 -28.72
N PHE A 5 -20.63 18.08 -29.40
CA PHE A 5 -19.20 18.40 -29.26
C PHE A 5 -18.88 18.92 -27.85
N LEU A 6 -19.68 19.88 -27.36
CA LEU A 6 -19.54 20.39 -25.99
C LEU A 6 -19.78 19.28 -24.95
N LEU A 7 -20.78 18.40 -25.17
CA LEU A 7 -21.06 17.29 -24.27
C LEU A 7 -19.88 16.30 -24.19
N ASN A 8 -19.28 15.95 -25.33
CA ASN A 8 -18.11 15.06 -25.37
C ASN A 8 -16.90 15.65 -24.63
N ILE A 9 -16.68 16.97 -24.77
CA ILE A 9 -15.63 17.67 -24.01
C ILE A 9 -15.92 17.60 -22.51
N THR A 10 -17.15 17.91 -22.08
CA THR A 10 -17.53 17.85 -20.66
C THR A 10 -17.39 16.45 -20.07
N VAL A 11 -17.70 15.39 -20.83
CA VAL A 11 -17.54 14.00 -20.38
C VAL A 11 -16.06 13.59 -20.32
N ALA A 12 -15.25 14.00 -21.29
CA ALA A 12 -13.81 13.75 -21.25
C ALA A 12 -13.15 14.46 -20.06
N TYR A 13 -13.52 15.73 -19.85
CA TYR A 13 -13.05 16.54 -18.71
C TYR A 13 -13.72 16.19 -17.37
N SER A 14 -14.75 15.35 -17.28
CA SER A 14 -15.24 14.92 -15.95
C SER A 14 -14.47 13.72 -15.40
N THR A 15 -13.82 12.94 -16.27
CA THR A 15 -13.13 11.69 -15.91
C THR A 15 -11.61 11.78 -15.97
N THR A 16 -11.06 12.77 -16.68
CA THR A 16 -9.61 12.92 -16.94
C THR A 16 -8.88 13.90 -16.00
N PRO A 17 -9.41 15.07 -15.60
CA PRO A 17 -8.62 16.06 -14.89
C PRO A 17 -8.31 15.65 -13.46
N THR A 18 -9.18 14.90 -12.77
CA THR A 18 -8.84 14.40 -11.42
C THR A 18 -7.60 13.50 -11.45
N ALA A 19 -7.53 12.58 -12.42
CA ALA A 19 -6.36 11.71 -12.57
C ALA A 19 -5.12 12.51 -13.02
N ALA A 20 -5.29 13.46 -13.95
CA ALA A 20 -4.19 14.30 -14.40
C ALA A 20 -3.65 15.22 -13.29
N LEU A 21 -4.53 15.82 -12.48
CA LEU A 21 -4.16 16.62 -11.31
C LEU A 21 -3.45 15.77 -10.27
N GLN A 22 -3.95 14.56 -9.97
CA GLN A 22 -3.28 13.62 -9.08
C GLN A 22 -1.84 13.34 -9.56
N VAL A 23 -1.63 13.10 -10.86
CA VAL A 23 -0.29 12.90 -11.43
C VAL A 23 0.60 14.13 -11.27
N ILE A 24 0.09 15.34 -11.53
CA ILE A 24 0.84 16.60 -11.39
C ILE A 24 1.22 16.86 -9.92
N GLU A 25 0.30 16.57 -9.00
CA GLU A 25 0.51 16.70 -7.56
C GLU A 25 1.38 15.57 -6.97
N GLY A 26 1.78 14.58 -7.77
CA GLY A 26 2.52 13.41 -7.31
C GLY A 26 1.68 12.43 -6.46
N ILE A 27 0.35 12.60 -6.45
CA ILE A 27 -0.59 11.71 -5.79
C ILE A 27 -0.87 10.52 -6.70
N SER A 28 -0.79 9.30 -6.16
CA SER A 28 -1.14 8.11 -6.95
C SER A 28 -2.61 8.17 -7.40
N PRO A 29 -2.90 8.01 -8.70
CA PRO A 29 -4.25 8.08 -9.22
C PRO A 29 -5.20 7.09 -8.54
N LEU A 30 -6.45 7.50 -8.31
CA LEU A 30 -7.45 6.69 -7.59
C LEU A 30 -7.60 5.28 -8.20
N ARG A 31 -7.69 5.21 -9.53
CA ARG A 31 -7.79 3.95 -10.27
C ARG A 31 -6.62 2.99 -9.98
N MET A 32 -5.40 3.52 -9.85
CA MET A 32 -4.22 2.71 -9.51
C MET A 32 -4.28 2.21 -8.07
N LYS A 33 -4.78 3.04 -7.14
CA LYS A 33 -5.00 2.62 -5.74
C LYS A 33 -6.02 1.48 -5.65
N ASP A 34 -7.17 1.62 -6.31
CA ASP A 34 -8.21 0.58 -6.31
C ASP A 34 -7.71 -0.72 -6.94
N GLN A 35 -6.94 -0.62 -8.03
CA GLN A 35 -6.31 -1.79 -8.65
C GLN A 35 -5.34 -2.46 -7.68
N MET A 36 -4.47 -1.69 -7.00
CA MET A 36 -3.53 -2.24 -6.02
C MET A 36 -4.25 -2.92 -4.84
N GLU A 37 -5.29 -2.31 -4.30
CA GLU A 37 -6.12 -2.89 -3.22
C GLU A 37 -6.79 -4.19 -3.67
N SER A 38 -7.28 -4.24 -4.91
CA SER A 38 -7.87 -5.46 -5.47
C SER A 38 -6.86 -6.61 -5.59
N ILE A 39 -5.60 -6.29 -5.90
CA ILE A 39 -4.49 -7.26 -5.95
C ILE A 39 -4.18 -7.73 -4.54
N LEU A 40 -4.04 -6.81 -3.59
CA LEU A 40 -3.76 -7.13 -2.19
C LEU A 40 -4.83 -8.04 -1.57
N VAL A 41 -6.11 -7.74 -1.80
CA VAL A 41 -7.22 -8.57 -1.32
C VAL A 41 -7.19 -9.95 -1.98
N ARG A 42 -6.96 -10.02 -3.28
CA ARG A 42 -6.97 -11.30 -4.02
C ARG A 42 -5.79 -12.20 -3.61
N VAL A 43 -4.60 -11.63 -3.56
CA VAL A 43 -3.36 -12.36 -3.33
C VAL A 43 -3.16 -12.62 -1.84
N GLY A 44 -3.38 -11.61 -0.99
CA GLY A 44 -3.18 -11.70 0.46
C GLY A 44 -4.34 -12.34 1.23
N ARG A 45 -5.59 -11.93 0.99
CA ARG A 45 -6.75 -12.44 1.75
C ARG A 45 -7.36 -13.70 1.15
N ILE A 46 -7.59 -13.68 -0.16
CA ILE A 46 -8.25 -14.78 -0.88
C ILE A 46 -7.25 -15.90 -1.24
N ARG A 47 -5.94 -15.63 -1.13
CA ARG A 47 -4.84 -16.55 -1.45
C ARG A 47 -4.91 -17.07 -2.88
N ARG A 48 -5.21 -16.18 -3.83
CA ARG A 48 -5.25 -16.48 -5.26
C ARG A 48 -4.17 -15.72 -5.99
N ASN A 49 -3.46 -16.42 -6.89
CA ASN A 49 -2.51 -15.80 -7.78
C ASN A 49 -3.21 -14.76 -8.67
N TRP A 50 -2.47 -13.73 -9.07
CA TRP A 50 -2.96 -12.68 -9.95
C TRP A 50 -1.92 -12.35 -11.00
N ASN A 51 -2.33 -12.26 -12.27
CA ASN A 51 -1.44 -11.88 -13.35
C ASN A 51 -1.90 -10.53 -13.90
N TRP A 52 -0.99 -9.56 -13.94
CA TRP A 52 -1.24 -8.22 -14.49
C TRP A 52 -0.07 -7.80 -15.37
N GLU A 53 -0.35 -7.46 -16.63
CA GLU A 53 0.61 -6.81 -17.52
C GLU A 53 1.97 -7.52 -17.60
N GLY A 54 1.95 -8.86 -17.68
CA GLY A 54 3.16 -9.71 -17.72
C GLY A 54 3.81 -10.00 -16.36
N SER A 55 3.32 -9.40 -15.27
CA SER A 55 3.75 -9.68 -13.90
C SER A 55 2.83 -10.69 -13.21
N CYS A 56 3.40 -11.71 -12.58
CA CYS A 56 2.67 -12.71 -11.80
C CYS A 56 2.86 -12.45 -10.30
N PHE A 57 1.77 -12.19 -9.59
CA PHE A 57 1.72 -12.09 -8.14
C PHE A 57 1.27 -13.43 -7.57
N LEU A 58 2.20 -14.19 -6.96
CA LEU A 58 1.89 -15.46 -6.34
C LEU A 58 1.45 -15.24 -4.90
N TYR A 59 0.37 -15.89 -4.47
CA TYR A 59 -0.08 -15.76 -3.07
C TYR A 59 0.95 -16.26 -2.06
N LYS A 60 1.87 -17.12 -2.49
CA LYS A 60 2.93 -17.68 -1.64
C LYS A 60 3.96 -16.64 -1.21
N ASP A 61 4.12 -15.58 -2.00
CA ASP A 61 5.09 -14.51 -1.72
C ASP A 61 4.56 -13.54 -0.67
N PHE A 62 3.25 -13.58 -0.40
CA PHE A 62 2.58 -12.72 0.57
C PHE A 62 2.41 -13.48 1.89
N LYS A 63 3.05 -12.96 2.95
CA LYS A 63 2.76 -13.42 4.31
C LYS A 63 1.39 -12.91 4.72
N GLN A 64 0.52 -13.82 5.14
CA GLN A 64 -0.74 -13.45 5.75
C GLN A 64 -0.43 -12.70 7.06
N PRO A 65 -1.03 -11.51 7.29
CA PRO A 65 -1.05 -10.92 8.63
C PRO A 65 -1.63 -11.97 9.59
N ASN A 66 -0.99 -12.19 10.73
CA ASN A 66 -1.35 -13.26 11.65
C ASN A 66 -2.88 -13.28 11.86
N PRO A 67 -3.61 -14.33 11.41
CA PRO A 67 -5.07 -14.25 11.22
C PRO A 67 -5.87 -14.00 12.50
N HIS A 68 -5.25 -14.11 13.66
CA HIS A 68 -5.91 -13.90 14.94
C HIS A 68 -4.95 -13.22 15.91
N ILE A 69 -4.70 -11.93 15.72
CA ILE A 69 -4.36 -11.08 16.87
C ILE A 69 -5.70 -10.69 17.50
N ILE A 70 -6.29 -11.61 18.28
CA ILE A 70 -7.41 -11.29 19.18
C ILE A 70 -6.78 -10.61 20.38
N ILE A 71 -6.35 -9.36 20.21
CA ILE A 71 -6.03 -8.52 21.35
C ILE A 71 -7.36 -7.98 21.85
N HIS A 72 -7.73 -8.36 23.07
CA HIS A 72 -8.82 -7.71 23.77
C HIS A 72 -8.50 -6.21 23.85
N PRO A 73 -9.44 -5.28 23.63
CA PRO A 73 -9.14 -3.85 23.56
C PRO A 73 -8.38 -3.28 24.78
N ALA A 74 -8.51 -3.92 25.94
CA ALA A 74 -7.78 -3.55 27.17
C ALA A 74 -6.32 -4.02 27.20
N ASP A 75 -5.95 -5.01 26.38
CA ASP A 75 -4.60 -5.59 26.30
C ASP A 75 -3.82 -5.04 25.09
N PHE A 76 -4.33 -3.99 24.44
CA PHE A 76 -3.70 -3.35 23.30
C PHE A 76 -2.53 -2.48 23.73
N ASP A 77 -1.33 -3.06 23.73
CA ASP A 77 -0.09 -2.30 23.82
C ASP A 77 0.35 -1.83 22.43
N LEU A 78 0.57 -0.52 22.27
CA LEU A 78 0.95 0.10 21.01
C LEU A 78 2.39 -0.30 20.61
N GLU A 79 3.25 -0.57 21.59
CA GLU A 79 4.66 -0.86 21.40
C GLU A 79 4.90 -2.18 20.65
N ASP A 80 4.01 -3.16 20.82
CA ASP A 80 4.14 -4.51 20.23
C ASP A 80 3.90 -4.52 18.70
N ARG A 81 3.26 -3.46 18.16
CA ARG A 81 3.06 -3.29 16.72
C ARG A 81 4.25 -2.65 16.00
N VAL A 82 5.18 -2.03 16.73
CA VAL A 82 6.32 -1.28 16.16
C VAL A 82 7.56 -2.16 15.98
N LEU A 83 7.53 -3.43 16.40
CA LEU A 83 8.53 -4.44 16.01
C LEU A 83 8.39 -4.86 14.53
N ILE A 84 8.42 -3.87 13.63
CA ILE A 84 8.84 -4.07 12.24
C ILE A 84 10.31 -4.45 12.33
N VAL A 85 10.61 -5.74 12.16
CA VAL A 85 11.90 -6.31 11.76
C VAL A 85 13.04 -5.31 11.91
N SER A 86 13.47 -5.08 13.15
CA SER A 86 14.79 -4.51 13.36
C SER A 86 15.74 -5.62 13.00
N ASP A 87 16.17 -5.61 11.74
CA ASP A 87 17.28 -6.44 11.28
C ASP A 87 18.41 -6.32 12.34
N PRO A 88 18.83 -7.41 12.99
CA PRO A 88 19.87 -7.36 14.00
C PRO A 88 21.22 -6.88 13.43
N HIS A 89 21.35 -6.73 12.11
CA HIS A 89 22.50 -6.15 11.44
C HIS A 89 22.27 -4.76 10.84
N SER A 90 21.22 -4.04 11.24
CA SER A 90 21.07 -2.64 10.88
C SER A 90 22.17 -1.78 11.52
N PRO A 91 22.88 -0.93 10.75
CA PRO A 91 23.91 0.00 11.27
C PRO A 91 23.39 0.91 12.40
N ALA A 92 22.07 1.11 12.49
CA ALA A 92 21.44 1.90 13.54
C ALA A 92 21.65 1.32 14.96
N GLN A 93 21.72 -0.01 15.12
CA GLN A 93 21.98 -0.61 16.44
C GLN A 93 23.44 -0.46 16.88
N ALA A 94 24.39 -0.43 15.93
CA ALA A 94 25.81 -0.20 16.23
C ALA A 94 26.02 1.20 16.83
N ILE A 95 25.29 2.20 16.32
CA ILE A 95 25.33 3.57 16.83
C ILE A 95 24.79 3.64 18.25
N ILE A 96 23.64 3.00 18.53
CA ILE A 96 23.04 3.02 19.88
C ILE A 96 23.96 2.37 20.92
N ARG A 97 24.57 1.21 20.61
CA ARG A 97 25.51 0.52 21.52
C ARG A 97 26.80 1.32 21.77
N SER A 98 27.28 2.05 20.77
CA SER A 98 28.47 2.91 20.90
C SER A 98 28.25 4.12 21.82
N LEU A 99 27.00 4.59 21.92
CA LEU A 99 26.62 5.71 22.81
C LEU A 99 26.37 5.26 24.25
N THR A 100 25.93 4.02 24.48
CA THR A 100 25.68 3.48 25.83
C THR A 100 26.93 2.89 26.50
N THR A 101 27.96 2.54 25.73
CA THR A 101 29.23 1.98 26.25
C THR A 101 30.29 3.05 26.55
N ARG A 102 29.99 4.34 26.29
CA ARG A 102 30.82 5.49 26.71
C ARG A 102 30.25 6.16 27.96
N ARG A 103 30.21 5.42 29.07
CA ARG A 103 30.12 5.99 30.42
C ARG A 103 31.17 5.39 31.32
#